data_AF-A0A1T1AVN4-F1
#
_entry.id   AF-A0A1T1AVN4-F1
#
_cell.length_a   1.000
_cell.length_b   1.000
_cell.length_c   1.000
_cell.angle_alpha   90.00
_cell.angle_beta   90.00
_cell.angle_gamma   90.00
#
_symmetry.space_group_name_H-M   'P 1'
#
loop_
_entity.id
_entity.type
_entity.pdbx_description
1 polymer ?
#
loop_
_entity_poly.entity_id
_entity_poly.type
_entity_poly.pdbx_seq_one_letter_code
_entity_poly.pdbx_strand_id
1 'polypeptide(L)'
;MSISIAQSRQQLSSLIALAQQQPQFITNRNKPVAVLVSADYFARNQAGVHTETQSLFDRVIGLREKFAPQDDTGLDAAASASRQTAWQRGNAFSDTV
;
A
#
# COMPACT_ATOMS: atom_id res chain seq x y z
N MET A 1 -12.61 8.55 -24.71
CA MET A 1 -13.55 9.52 -25.32
C MET A 1 -14.05 10.46 -24.22
N SER A 2 -14.29 11.73 -24.51
CA SER A 2 -14.75 12.73 -23.54
C SER A 2 -16.06 13.37 -24.02
N ILE A 3 -17.08 13.38 -23.18
CA ILE A 3 -18.42 13.89 -23.52
C ILE A 3 -18.69 15.19 -22.78
N SER A 4 -19.42 16.12 -23.42
CA SER A 4 -19.79 17.38 -22.77
C SER A 4 -20.88 17.16 -21.70
N ILE A 5 -20.91 18.00 -20.67
CA ILE A 5 -21.96 17.95 -19.63
C ILE A 5 -23.37 18.00 -20.22
N ALA A 6 -23.60 18.82 -21.25
CA ALA A 6 -24.92 18.96 -21.88
C ALA A 6 -25.38 17.64 -22.52
N GLN A 7 -24.48 16.99 -23.27
CA GLN A 7 -24.74 15.68 -23.88
C GLN A 7 -24.90 14.59 -22.82
N SER A 8 -24.11 14.65 -21.74
CA SER A 8 -24.20 13.66 -20.66
C SER A 8 -25.57 13.63 -20.00
N ARG A 9 -26.22 14.79 -19.84
CA ARG A 9 -27.58 14.86 -19.29
C ARG A 9 -28.64 14.31 -20.24
N GLN A 10 -28.46 14.48 -21.55
CA GLN A 10 -29.41 14.00 -22.56
C GLN A 10 -29.28 12.49 -22.82
N GLN A 11 -28.08 11.94 -22.64
CA GLN A 11 -27.74 10.56 -22.99
C GLN A 11 -27.25 9.76 -21.77
N LEU A 12 -27.83 10.03 -20.60
CA LEU A 12 -27.35 9.46 -19.34
C LEU A 12 -27.44 7.92 -19.33
N SER A 13 -28.53 7.35 -19.85
CA SER A 13 -28.74 5.90 -19.85
C SER A 13 -27.70 5.15 -20.70
N SER A 14 -27.40 5.67 -21.90
CA SER A 14 -26.36 5.08 -22.75
C SER A 14 -24.96 5.27 -22.16
N LEU A 15 -24.71 6.41 -21.51
CA LEU A 15 -23.47 6.64 -20.78
C LEU A 15 -23.26 5.68 -19.62
N ILE A 16 -24.31 5.36 -18.86
CA ILE A 16 -24.24 4.37 -17.78
C ILE A 16 -23.88 3.00 -18.36
N ALA A 17 -24.51 2.59 -19.47
CA ALA A 17 -24.18 1.32 -20.13
C ALA A 17 -22.72 1.27 -20.60
N LEU A 18 -22.20 2.37 -21.16
CA LEU A 18 -20.80 2.48 -21.56
C LEU A 18 -19.84 2.52 -20.36
N ALA A 19 -20.24 3.17 -19.26
CA ALA A 19 -19.47 3.25 -18.02
C ALA A 19 -19.28 1.90 -17.33
N GLN A 20 -20.14 0.91 -17.63
CA GLN A 20 -19.95 -0.48 -17.19
C GLN A 20 -18.72 -1.13 -17.83
N GLN A 21 -18.38 -0.75 -19.07
CA GLN A 21 -17.25 -1.32 -19.79
C GLN A 21 -15.97 -0.50 -19.61
N GLN A 22 -16.09 0.83 -19.67
CA GLN A 22 -14.95 1.73 -19.57
C GLN A 22 -15.31 3.07 -18.90
N PRO A 23 -14.44 3.63 -18.05
CA PRO A 23 -14.61 4.96 -17.49
C PRO A 23 -14.88 6.04 -18.55
N GLN A 24 -15.90 6.88 -18.29
CA GLN A 24 -16.28 7.97 -19.19
C GLN A 24 -15.92 9.32 -18.57
N PHE A 25 -15.24 10.16 -19.34
CA PHE A 25 -14.83 11.49 -18.90
C PHE A 25 -15.86 12.53 -19.32
N ILE A 26 -16.38 13.28 -18.35
CA ILE A 26 -17.33 14.36 -18.56
C ILE A 26 -16.59 15.69 -18.50
N THR A 27 -16.76 16.50 -19.54
CA THR A 27 -16.08 17.79 -19.71
C THR A 27 -17.07 18.95 -19.78
N ASN A 28 -16.66 20.12 -19.30
CA ASN A 28 -17.37 21.38 -19.45
C ASN A 28 -16.47 22.37 -20.17
N ARG A 29 -16.88 22.89 -21.34
CA ARG A 29 -16.08 23.82 -22.15
C ARG A 29 -14.63 23.33 -22.32
N ASN A 30 -14.46 22.05 -22.71
CA ASN A 30 -13.18 21.35 -22.86
C ASN A 30 -12.33 21.16 -21.59
N LYS A 31 -12.87 21.45 -20.40
CA LYS A 31 -12.21 21.15 -19.12
C LYS A 31 -12.81 19.88 -18.52
N PRO A 32 -12.02 18.89 -18.09
CA PRO A 32 -12.53 17.72 -17.39
C PRO A 32 -13.10 18.14 -16.02
N VAL A 33 -14.33 17.72 -15.71
CA VAL A 33 -15.02 18.08 -14.46
C VAL A 33 -15.41 16.86 -13.65
N ALA A 34 -15.74 15.75 -14.31
CA ALA A 34 -16.15 14.52 -13.63
C ALA A 34 -15.75 13.28 -14.43
N VAL A 35 -15.70 12.14 -13.73
CA VAL A 35 -15.51 10.81 -14.32
C VAL A 35 -16.66 9.93 -13.86
N LEU A 36 -17.33 9.27 -14.81
CA LEU A 36 -18.35 8.28 -14.55
C LEU A 36 -17.72 6.89 -14.68
N VAL A 37 -17.89 6.06 -13.64
CA VAL A 37 -17.41 4.67 -13.58
C VAL A 37 -18.54 3.77 -13.11
N SER A 38 -18.39 2.46 -13.32
CA SER A 38 -19.30 1.48 -12.72
C SER A 38 -19.20 1.47 -11.19
N ALA A 39 -20.31 1.13 -10.54
CA ALA A 39 -20.35 1.01 -9.08
C ALA A 39 -19.36 -0.06 -8.57
N ASP A 40 -19.25 -1.18 -9.26
CA ASP A 40 -18.32 -2.26 -8.91
C ASP A 40 -16.85 -1.81 -9.02
N TYR A 41 -16.53 -1.05 -10.07
CA TYR A 41 -15.19 -0.49 -10.24
C TYR A 41 -14.88 0.50 -9.12
N PHE A 42 -15.83 1.37 -8.76
CA PHE A 42 -15.65 2.30 -7.66
C PHE A 42 -15.44 1.57 -6.33
N ALA A 43 -16.29 0.59 -6.00
CA ALA A 43 -16.20 -0.17 -4.75
C ALA A 43 -14.87 -0.91 -4.58
N ARG A 44 -14.38 -1.56 -5.65
CA ARG A 44 -13.08 -2.26 -5.63
C ARG A 44 -11.91 -1.33 -5.38
N ASN A 45 -11.91 -0.15 -6.00
CA ASN A 45 -10.81 0.81 -5.86
C ASN A 45 -10.88 1.60 -4.56
N GLN A 46 -12.09 1.89 -4.07
CA GLN A 46 -12.29 2.55 -2.79
C GLN A 46 -11.76 1.69 -1.63
N ALA A 47 -11.98 0.37 -1.66
CA ALA A 47 -11.47 -0.55 -0.65
C ALA A 47 -9.93 -0.55 -0.55
N GLY A 48 -9.22 -0.36 -1.67
CA GLY A 48 -7.76 -0.26 -1.67
C GLY A 48 -7.24 1.02 -1.03
N VAL A 49 -7.96 2.15 -1.21
CA VAL A 49 -7.57 3.47 -0.69
C VAL A 49 -7.85 3.61 0.81
N HIS A 50 -8.83 2.89 1.35
CA HIS A 50 -9.09 2.82 2.80
C HIS A 50 -8.21 1.82 3.55
N THR A 51 -7.20 1.24 2.90
CA THR A 51 -6.11 0.63 3.65
C THR A 51 -5.44 1.77 4.39
N GLU A 52 -5.86 1.99 5.64
CA GLU A 52 -5.23 2.93 6.54
C GLU A 52 -3.72 2.79 6.34
N THR A 53 -3.05 3.92 6.16
CA THR A 53 -1.61 4.01 6.30
C THR A 53 -1.28 3.68 7.75
N GLN A 54 -1.42 2.41 8.13
CA GLN A 54 -0.61 1.84 9.19
C GLN A 54 0.80 2.20 8.77
N SER A 55 1.46 2.97 9.63
CA SER A 55 2.84 3.30 9.38
C SER A 55 3.58 1.99 9.16
N LEU A 56 4.62 2.01 8.33
CA LEU A 56 5.42 0.80 8.09
C LEU A 56 5.84 0.16 9.43
N PHE A 57 6.05 1.00 10.45
CA PHE A 57 6.29 0.59 11.83
C PHE A 57 5.13 -0.22 12.45
N ASP A 58 3.89 0.25 12.41
CA ASP A 58 2.72 -0.48 12.96
C ASP A 58 2.54 -1.84 12.28
N ARG A 59 2.82 -1.89 10.97
CA ARG A 59 2.77 -3.14 10.21
C ARG A 59 3.87 -4.12 10.63
N VAL A 60 5.08 -3.63 10.89
CA VAL A 60 6.21 -4.45 11.36
C VAL A 60 5.98 -4.94 12.79
N ILE A 61 5.42 -4.10 13.67
CA ILE A 61 5.05 -4.51 15.03
C ILE A 61 3.97 -5.59 14.99
N GLY A 62 2.89 -5.40 14.22
CA GLY A 62 1.84 -6.42 14.08
C GLY A 62 2.34 -7.74 13.50
N LEU A 63 3.32 -7.69 12.59
CA LEU A 63 3.98 -8.90 12.08
C LEU A 63 4.87 -9.58 13.14
N ARG A 64 5.62 -8.81 13.93
CA ARG A 64 6.44 -9.35 15.03
C ARG A 64 5.58 -10.00 16.12
N GLU A 65 4.43 -9.42 16.44
CA GLU A 65 3.51 -9.99 17.42
C GLU A 65 2.85 -11.28 16.92
N LYS A 66 2.43 -11.28 15.65
CA LYS A 66 1.77 -12.44 15.02
C LYS A 66 2.72 -13.58 14.73
N PHE A 67 3.98 -13.25 14.43
CA PHE A 67 5.08 -14.20 14.24
C PHE A 67 6.12 -13.89 15.30
N ALA A 68 5.78 -14.19 16.56
CA ALA A 68 6.75 -14.12 17.65
C ALA A 68 8.01 -14.85 17.18
N PRO A 69 9.18 -14.18 17.16
CA PRO A 69 10.40 -14.83 16.73
C PRO A 69 10.59 -16.03 17.65
N GLN A 70 10.46 -17.22 17.08
CA GLN A 70 11.10 -18.38 17.66
C GLN A 70 12.59 -18.06 17.47
N ASP A 71 13.21 -17.48 18.49
CA ASP A 71 14.66 -17.41 18.62
C ASP A 71 15.18 -18.84 18.83
N ASP A 72 14.87 -19.72 17.89
CA ASP A 72 15.56 -20.96 17.67
C ASP A 72 16.85 -20.60 16.92
N THR A 73 17.72 -19.91 17.65
CA THR A 73 19.06 -19.61 17.16
C THR A 73 19.90 -20.88 17.01
N GLY A 74 19.37 -22.06 17.38
CA GLY A 74 20.13 -23.32 17.39
C GLY A 74 21.40 -23.23 18.25
N LEU A 75 21.51 -22.20 19.09
CA LEU A 75 22.62 -21.99 20.00
C LEU A 75 22.24 -22.67 21.30
N ASP A 76 22.45 -23.98 21.34
CA ASP A 76 22.55 -24.72 22.59
C ASP A 76 23.41 -23.92 23.55
N ALA A 77 22.82 -23.46 24.66
CA ALA A 77 23.51 -22.68 25.71
C ALA A 77 24.72 -23.43 26.31
N ALA A 78 24.87 -24.72 25.99
CA ALA A 78 25.99 -25.56 26.39
C ALA A 78 27.29 -25.31 25.60
N ALA A 79 27.25 -24.67 24.43
CA ALA A 79 28.45 -24.38 23.64
C ALA A 79 28.86 -22.91 23.77
N SER A 80 29.05 -22.45 25.01
CA SER A 80 29.72 -21.18 25.32
C SER A 80 31.23 -21.27 25.02
N ALA A 81 31.61 -21.66 23.81
CA ALA A 81 32.92 -21.34 23.28
C ALA A 81 32.80 -19.93 22.69
N SER A 82 33.51 -18.99 23.32
CA SER A 82 33.57 -17.56 23.00
C SER A 82 33.79 -17.28 21.51
N ARG A 83 32.73 -17.34 20.70
CA ARG A 83 32.76 -16.87 19.32
C ARG A 83 32.32 -15.42 19.35
N GLN A 84 33.31 -14.54 19.22
CA GLN A 84 33.07 -13.13 18.99
C GLN A 84 32.12 -13.00 17.79
N THR A 85 30.94 -12.44 18.03
CA THR A 85 30.01 -12.08 16.96
C THR A 85 30.64 -10.96 16.14
N ALA A 86 30.36 -10.90 14.83
CA ALA A 86 30.94 -9.88 13.94
C ALA A 86 30.64 -8.41 14.36
N TRP A 87 29.65 -8.24 15.25
CA TRP A 87 29.25 -6.98 15.89
C TRP A 87 30.11 -6.61 17.12
N GLN A 88 30.94 -7.53 17.62
CA GLN A 88 31.86 -7.35 18.74
C GLN A 88 33.30 -7.04 18.29
N ARG A 89 33.51 -6.64 17.01
CA ARG A 89 34.81 -6.10 16.62
C ARG A 89 35.14 -4.91 17.51
N GLY A 90 36.21 -5.03 18.29
CA GLY A 90 36.70 -3.99 19.17
C GLY A 90 36.84 -2.67 18.41
N ASN A 91 36.30 -1.61 18.99
CA ASN A 91 36.44 -0.28 18.43
C ASN A 91 37.92 0.10 18.52
N ALA A 92 38.62 0.22 17.38
CA ALA A 92 40.03 0.60 17.36
C ALA A 92 40.30 2.01 17.96
N PHE A 93 39.24 2.77 18.24
CA PHE A 93 39.28 4.09 18.87
C PHE A 93 39.07 4.07 20.39
N SER A 94 38.80 2.91 21.00
CA SER A 94 38.61 2.79 22.46
C SER A 94 39.87 2.39 23.23
N ASP A 95 40.99 2.13 22.55
CA ASP A 95 42.30 2.01 23.22
C ASP A 95 42.87 3.40 23.45
N THR A 96 42.62 3.93 24.65
CA THR A 96 43.33 5.08 25.19
C THR A 96 44.75 4.67 25.56
N VAL A 97 45.75 5.40 25.03
CA VAL A 97 47.10 5.48 25.62
C VAL A 97 47.02 6.00 27.05
#